data_AF-A0A7Y7WV67-F1
#
_entry.id   AF-A0A7Y7WV67-F1
#
_cell.length_a   1.000
_cell.length_b   1.000
_cell.length_c   1.000
_cell.angle_alpha   90.00
_cell.angle_beta   90.00
_cell.angle_gamma   90.00
#
_symmetry.space_group_name_H-M   'P 1'
#
loop_
_entity.id
_entity.type
_entity.pdbx_description
1 polymer ?
#
loop_
_entity_poly.entity_id
_entity_poly.type
_entity_poly.pdbx_seq_one_letter_code
_entity_poly.pdbx_strand_id
1 'polypeptide(L)'
;MKLAYLALAACLIFQPAFARSDTDRQAFTPNESQLIEHGSYINKDGNTVHSPAHTKSDRAPEGATAKCRDKTYSFSQHRRGTCSRHGGVMAWL
;
A
#
# COMPACT_ATOMS: atom_id res chain seq x y z
N MET A 1 35.39 40.02 34.18
CA MET A 1 35.18 38.55 34.08
C MET A 1 33.91 38.19 34.85
N LYS A 2 32.88 37.61 34.21
CA LYS A 2 31.54 37.22 34.74
C LYS A 2 30.39 38.19 34.48
N LEU A 3 30.03 38.41 33.21
CA LEU A 3 28.65 38.75 32.82
C LEU A 3 28.36 38.19 31.42
N ALA A 4 28.65 36.90 31.21
CA ALA A 4 28.46 36.24 29.91
C ALA A 4 27.80 34.85 30.08
N TYR A 5 26.81 34.74 30.96
CA TYR A 5 26.12 33.45 31.21
C TYR A 5 24.61 33.62 31.49
N LEU A 6 23.93 34.54 30.82
CA LEU A 6 22.47 34.70 30.93
C LEU A 6 21.80 34.89 29.56
N ALA A 7 22.20 34.10 28.56
CA ALA A 7 21.51 34.08 27.27
C ALA A 7 21.52 32.67 26.63
N LEU A 8 21.42 31.63 27.45
CA LEU A 8 21.46 30.23 26.99
C LEU A 8 20.37 29.40 27.68
N ALA A 9 19.14 29.93 27.75
CA ALA A 9 18.01 29.23 28.38
C ALA A 9 16.69 29.37 27.61
N ALA A 10 16.72 29.56 26.29
CA ALA A 10 15.50 29.70 25.51
C ALA A 10 15.66 29.10 24.10
N CYS A 11 15.71 27.77 23.99
CA CYS A 11 15.54 27.07 22.69
C CYS A 11 15.35 25.53 22.85
N LEU A 12 14.53 25.06 23.80
CA LEU A 12 14.27 23.61 23.99
C LEU A 12 12.78 23.22 23.93
N ILE A 13 11.93 23.98 23.22
CA ILE A 13 10.50 23.59 23.06
C ILE A 13 9.99 23.75 21.62
N PHE A 14 10.85 23.53 20.63
CA PHE A 14 10.39 23.25 19.27
C PHE A 14 10.87 21.85 18.91
N GLN A 15 10.19 20.85 19.45
CA GLN A 15 10.18 19.57 18.76
C GLN A 15 9.26 19.76 17.54
N PRO A 16 9.77 19.79 16.29
CA PRO A 16 8.90 19.51 15.18
C PRO A 16 8.40 18.11 15.47
N ALA A 17 7.08 17.95 15.56
CA ALA A 17 6.48 16.64 15.44
C ALA A 17 6.91 16.14 14.06
N PHE A 18 8.02 15.40 14.01
CA PHE A 18 8.35 14.54 12.88
C PHE A 18 7.15 13.62 12.76
N ALA A 19 6.22 14.00 11.88
CA ALA A 19 5.15 13.13 11.45
C ALA A 19 5.83 11.82 11.09
N ARG A 20 5.48 10.74 11.78
CA ARG A 20 5.94 9.39 11.47
C ARG A 20 5.74 9.22 9.98
N SER A 21 6.84 9.20 9.22
CA SER A 21 6.78 8.81 7.84
C SER A 21 6.41 7.33 7.89
N ASP A 22 5.18 7.01 7.50
CA ASP A 22 4.66 5.64 7.27
C ASP A 22 5.39 5.04 6.06
N THR A 23 6.72 4.98 6.11
CA THR A 23 7.57 4.48 5.01
C THR A 23 7.81 2.98 5.13
N ASP A 24 7.16 2.28 6.07
CA ASP A 24 7.40 0.85 6.30
C ASP A 24 6.11 0.01 6.40
N ARG A 25 5.04 0.47 5.76
CA ARG A 25 3.99 -0.44 5.28
C ARG A 25 4.27 -0.74 3.82
N GLN A 26 5.32 -1.52 3.56
CA GLN A 26 5.63 -2.05 2.23
C GLN A 26 4.53 -3.05 1.83
N ALA A 27 3.35 -2.56 1.47
CA ALA A 27 2.38 -3.36 0.75
C ALA A 27 3.02 -3.70 -0.60
N PHE A 28 3.04 -4.98 -0.93
CA PHE A 28 3.59 -5.47 -2.19
C PHE A 28 3.02 -4.66 -3.37
N THR A 29 3.87 -3.93 -4.09
CA THR A 29 3.50 -3.21 -5.31
C THR A 29 3.78 -4.13 -6.50
N PRO A 30 2.76 -4.58 -7.25
CA PRO A 30 2.98 -5.41 -8.41
C PRO A 30 3.77 -4.68 -9.48
N ASN A 31 4.41 -5.45 -10.36
CA ASN A 31 5.09 -4.86 -11.51
C ASN A 31 4.06 -4.27 -12.49
N GLU A 32 3.84 -2.96 -12.38
CA GLU A 32 2.89 -2.18 -13.17
C GLU A 32 3.07 -2.35 -14.68
N SER A 33 4.29 -2.60 -15.16
CA SER A 33 4.53 -2.79 -16.59
C SER A 33 3.81 -4.01 -17.17
N GLN A 34 3.43 -4.97 -16.32
CA GLN A 34 2.74 -6.20 -16.69
C GLN A 34 1.21 -6.07 -16.59
N LEU A 35 0.71 -5.01 -15.95
CA LEU A 35 -0.71 -4.77 -15.69
C LEU A 35 -1.32 -3.82 -16.74
N ILE A 36 -2.64 -3.91 -16.93
CA ILE A 36 -3.42 -3.03 -17.81
C ILE A 36 -4.06 -1.90 -17.01
N GLU A 37 -4.68 -2.23 -15.88
CA GLU A 37 -5.23 -1.26 -14.93
C GLU A 37 -4.17 -0.91 -13.87
N HIS A 38 -4.17 0.35 -13.42
CA HIS A 38 -3.15 0.91 -12.51
C HIS A 38 -3.76 1.54 -11.24
N GLY A 39 -4.99 1.15 -10.89
CA GLY A 39 -5.71 1.71 -9.75
C GLY A 39 -5.28 1.08 -8.43
N SER A 40 -5.43 1.79 -7.33
CA SER A 40 -5.18 1.28 -5.97
C SER A 40 -6.28 1.68 -5.00
N TYR A 41 -6.39 0.97 -3.88
CA TYR A 41 -7.32 1.29 -2.78
C TYR A 41 -6.66 1.05 -1.42
N ILE A 42 -7.17 1.70 -0.37
CA ILE A 42 -6.76 1.43 1.02
C ILE A 42 -7.69 0.34 1.58
N ASN A 43 -7.12 -0.77 2.05
CA ASN A 43 -7.89 -1.82 2.69
C ASN A 43 -8.23 -1.47 4.15
N LYS A 44 -9.01 -2.33 4.81
CA LYS A 44 -9.42 -2.11 6.22
C LYS A 44 -8.25 -2.12 7.22
N ASP A 45 -7.08 -2.63 6.86
CA ASP A 45 -5.88 -2.65 7.69
C ASP A 45 -5.03 -1.38 7.50
N GLY A 46 -5.47 -0.47 6.62
CA GLY A 46 -4.76 0.76 6.27
C GLY A 46 -3.67 0.59 5.21
N ASN A 47 -3.61 -0.57 4.53
CA ASN A 47 -2.60 -0.84 3.53
C ASN A 47 -3.07 -0.40 2.14
N THR A 48 -2.20 0.25 1.37
CA THR A 48 -2.41 0.52 -0.06
C THR A 48 -2.27 -0.76 -0.85
N VAL A 49 -3.33 -1.18 -1.54
CA VAL A 49 -3.39 -2.42 -2.31
C VAL A 49 -3.77 -2.10 -3.76
N HIS A 50 -3.11 -2.75 -4.70
CA HIS A 50 -3.46 -2.62 -6.10
C HIS A 50 -4.88 -3.17 -6.37
N SER A 51 -5.66 -2.47 -7.17
CA SER A 51 -7.00 -2.91 -7.59
C SER A 51 -6.88 -4.14 -8.48
N PRO A 52 -7.92 -4.98 -8.61
CA PRO A 52 -7.85 -6.10 -9.55
C PRO A 52 -7.53 -5.62 -10.97
N ALA A 53 -6.60 -6.30 -11.62
CA ALA A 53 -6.10 -5.92 -12.94
C ALA A 53 -5.86 -7.12 -13.84
N HIS A 54 -6.08 -6.94 -15.13
CA HIS A 54 -5.64 -7.86 -16.16
C HIS A 54 -4.12 -7.76 -16.34
N THR A 55 -3.52 -8.87 -16.74
CA THR A 55 -2.11 -8.92 -17.14
C THR A 55 -1.97 -9.02 -18.64
N LYS A 56 -0.93 -8.39 -19.19
CA LYS A 56 -0.61 -8.47 -20.63
C LYS A 56 -0.29 -9.89 -21.13
N SER A 57 0.09 -10.81 -20.23
CA SER A 57 0.50 -12.18 -20.57
C SER A 57 -0.50 -13.25 -20.15
N ASP A 58 -1.64 -12.86 -19.58
CA ASP A 58 -2.62 -13.74 -18.91
C ASP A 58 -2.07 -14.62 -17.78
N ARG A 59 -0.80 -14.47 -17.38
CA ARG A 59 -0.17 -15.16 -16.24
C ARG A 59 -0.38 -14.39 -14.95
N ALA A 60 -0.39 -15.09 -13.82
CA ALA A 60 -0.44 -14.43 -12.52
C ALA A 60 0.77 -13.51 -12.35
N PRO A 61 0.55 -12.20 -12.10
CA PRO A 61 1.63 -11.30 -11.73
C PRO A 61 2.09 -11.65 -10.31
N GLU A 62 3.33 -11.27 -9.98
CA GLU A 62 3.83 -11.43 -8.62
C GLU A 62 2.89 -10.72 -7.62
N GLY A 63 2.71 -11.32 -6.45
CA GLY A 63 1.86 -10.83 -5.35
C GLY A 63 0.35 -10.79 -5.59
N ALA A 64 -0.14 -11.29 -6.74
CA ALA A 64 -1.55 -11.61 -6.86
C ALA A 64 -1.92 -12.75 -5.91
N THR A 65 -3.04 -12.61 -5.21
CA THR A 65 -3.56 -13.59 -4.23
C THR A 65 -4.74 -14.39 -4.75
N ALA A 66 -5.37 -13.93 -5.84
CA ALA A 66 -6.50 -14.62 -6.46
C ALA A 66 -6.63 -14.25 -7.94
N LYS A 67 -7.23 -15.16 -8.70
CA LYS A 67 -7.77 -14.90 -10.05
C LYS A 67 -9.30 -14.79 -9.96
N CYS A 68 -9.85 -13.68 -10.42
CA CYS A 68 -11.29 -13.43 -10.48
C CYS A 68 -11.93 -14.09 -11.71
N ARG A 69 -13.27 -14.22 -11.72
CA ARG A 69 -13.99 -14.81 -12.86
C ARG A 69 -13.97 -13.97 -14.13
N ASP A 70 -13.82 -12.66 -14.01
CA ASP A 70 -13.62 -11.75 -15.15
C ASP A 70 -12.19 -11.78 -15.70
N LYS A 71 -11.31 -12.65 -15.16
CA LYS A 71 -9.90 -12.84 -15.52
C LYS A 71 -8.94 -11.77 -14.98
N THR A 72 -9.40 -10.81 -14.19
CA THR A 72 -8.51 -9.95 -13.41
C THR A 72 -7.81 -10.74 -12.30
N TYR A 73 -6.62 -10.28 -11.91
CA TYR A 73 -5.87 -10.77 -10.76
C TYR A 73 -6.05 -9.81 -9.59
N SER A 74 -6.48 -10.32 -8.44
CA SER A 74 -6.67 -9.55 -7.21
C SER A 74 -5.41 -9.58 -6.36
N PHE A 75 -5.11 -8.45 -5.73
CA PHE A 75 -4.02 -8.28 -4.77
C PHE A 75 -4.54 -8.16 -3.33
N SER A 76 -5.80 -8.51 -3.09
CA SER A 76 -6.42 -8.36 -1.78
C SER A 76 -5.73 -9.24 -0.73
N GLN A 77 -5.42 -8.65 0.42
CA GLN A 77 -4.84 -9.33 1.59
C GLN A 77 -5.90 -10.08 2.43
N HIS A 78 -7.18 -9.96 2.05
CA HIS A 78 -8.29 -10.63 2.72
C HIS A 78 -9.06 -11.51 1.75
N ARG A 79 -9.69 -12.57 2.27
CA ARG A 79 -10.57 -13.44 1.48
C ARG A 79 -12.03 -12.99 1.43
N ARG A 80 -12.49 -12.24 2.44
CA ARG A 80 -13.87 -11.78 2.51
C ARG A 80 -14.09 -10.66 1.48
N GLY A 81 -15.01 -10.87 0.55
CA GLY A 81 -15.37 -9.89 -0.47
C GLY A 81 -14.41 -9.80 -1.67
N THR A 82 -13.35 -10.62 -1.71
CA THR A 82 -12.41 -10.69 -2.83
C THR A 82 -13.15 -11.04 -4.12
N CYS A 83 -12.84 -10.32 -5.19
CA CYS A 83 -13.50 -10.46 -6.50
C CYS A 83 -15.03 -10.30 -6.48
N SER A 84 -15.66 -9.76 -5.42
CA SER A 84 -17.12 -9.60 -5.34
C SER A 84 -17.69 -8.75 -6.49
N ARG A 85 -16.96 -7.71 -6.89
CA ARG A 85 -17.26 -6.85 -8.05
C ARG A 85 -16.86 -7.47 -9.41
N HIS A 86 -16.18 -8.61 -9.37
CA HIS A 86 -15.53 -9.28 -10.50
C HIS A 86 -16.05 -10.72 -10.70
N GLY A 87 -17.29 -10.97 -10.25
CA GLY A 87 -17.99 -12.27 -10.41
C GLY A 87 -17.58 -13.36 -9.43
N GLY A 88 -16.78 -13.04 -8.41
CA GLY A 88 -16.24 -13.97 -7.42
C GLY A 88 -14.86 -14.52 -7.80
N VAL A 89 -14.25 -15.22 -6.85
CA VAL A 89 -12.93 -15.84 -7.03
C VAL A 89 -13.09 -17.10 -7.88
N MET A 90 -12.29 -17.21 -8.93
CA MET A 90 -12.14 -18.42 -9.73
C MET A 90 -11.11 -19.36 -9.10
N ALA A 91 -9.96 -18.82 -8.71
CA ALA A 91 -8.88 -19.57 -8.06
C ALA A 91 -8.13 -18.69 -7.06
N TRP A 92 -7.71 -19.28 -5.95
CA TRP A 92 -6.73 -18.67 -5.04
C TRP A 92 -5.32 -19.03 -5.53
N LEU A 93 -4.36 -18.11 -5.36
CA LEU A 93 -2.97 -18.25 -5.78
C LEU A 93 -2.04 -18.37 -4.57
#